data_AF-A0A935UX62-F1
#
_entry.id   AF-A0A935UX62-F1
#
_cell.length_a   1.000
_cell.length_b   1.000
_cell.length_c   1.000
_cell.angle_alpha   90.00
_cell.angle_beta   90.00
_cell.angle_gamma   90.00
#
_symmetry.space_group_name_H-M   'P 1'
#
loop_
_entity.id
_entity.type
_entity.pdbx_description
1 polymer ?
#
loop_
_entity_poly.entity_id
_entity_poly.type
_entity_poly.pdbx_seq_one_letter_code
_entity_poly.pdbx_strand_id
1 'polypeptide(L)'
;MQSPRAFAVFAFTLGACGPTLTDDQVTEAVRAKVAEAVPAGRVGVELLGRSRWVRAGMFDAECLQQKDLAFSENPAAGEALRISPTYENQRFLTADTEKGWCVLLGEGGTAKVGGPVKQGDAWVVPVTLSLASPTPWGACLADRALTREVKVTVDEAGAPVIDGDVSLPIGACPVPMPAGEDRGGSNERPAERPPKAPKQDEVIALMTRFNDALVKKDRVAALALTSCYNLYEEKRVGSCTPSELLQVGAHGESAGTSISWLENVVEGFSDIGAIRQDNKIPTMYHVLMTHKRTKRDRSMSVEWVGGEWRIVGVVGAKGADLTSARFVYDLHKNERRDIFLRRLNGEKIDEQGISTEPEVVE
;
A
#
# COMPACT_ATOMS: atom_id res chain seq x y z
N MET A 1 -21.23 -27.84 93.24
CA MET A 1 -21.99 -27.22 92.13
C MET A 1 -21.46 -25.81 91.91
N GLN A 2 -20.54 -25.65 90.97
CA GLN A 2 -20.10 -24.37 90.41
C GLN A 2 -19.74 -24.67 88.96
N SER A 3 -20.41 -24.00 88.03
CA SER A 3 -20.13 -24.05 86.59
C SER A 3 -19.21 -22.90 86.24
N PRO A 4 -18.20 -23.09 85.38
CA PRO A 4 -17.69 -21.99 84.58
C PRO A 4 -17.84 -22.25 83.09
N ARG A 5 -18.32 -21.17 82.48
CA ARG A 5 -18.56 -20.88 81.06
C ARG A 5 -17.35 -21.13 80.16
N ALA A 6 -17.66 -21.55 78.94
CA ALA A 6 -16.77 -21.54 77.79
C ALA A 6 -16.26 -20.12 77.47
N PHE A 7 -14.97 -20.03 77.12
CA PHE A 7 -14.41 -18.93 76.33
C PHE A 7 -13.90 -19.54 75.02
N ALA A 8 -14.67 -19.33 73.95
CA ALA A 8 -14.21 -19.56 72.59
C ALA A 8 -13.31 -18.38 72.20
N VAL A 9 -12.03 -18.65 71.98
CA VAL A 9 -11.08 -17.69 71.42
C VAL A 9 -11.31 -17.64 69.91
N PHE A 10 -11.95 -16.56 69.44
CA PHE A 10 -11.93 -16.19 68.03
C PHE A 10 -10.53 -15.69 67.68
N ALA A 11 -9.77 -16.51 66.95
CA ALA A 11 -8.55 -16.06 66.30
C ALA A 11 -8.95 -15.24 65.06
N PHE A 12 -8.84 -13.91 65.17
CA PHE A 12 -8.86 -13.00 64.05
C PHE A 12 -7.58 -13.19 63.23
N THR A 13 -7.64 -13.90 62.11
CA THR A 13 -6.62 -13.87 61.06
C THR A 13 -6.75 -12.54 60.29
N LEU A 14 -6.15 -11.48 60.82
CA LEU A 14 -5.87 -10.24 60.08
C LEU A 14 -4.54 -10.43 59.33
N GLY A 15 -4.62 -10.54 58.00
CA GLY A 15 -3.45 -10.62 57.14
C GLY A 15 -3.69 -11.23 55.77
N ALA A 16 -4.84 -10.98 55.13
CA ALA A 16 -4.95 -11.25 53.69
C ALA A 16 -4.28 -10.09 52.94
N CYS A 17 -2.95 -10.17 52.78
CA CYS A 17 -2.31 -9.49 51.65
C CYS A 17 -2.98 -10.07 50.39
N GLY A 18 -3.74 -9.25 49.67
CA GLY A 18 -4.32 -9.65 48.38
C GLY A 18 -3.22 -10.18 47.44
N PRO A 19 -3.57 -11.00 46.44
CA PRO A 19 -2.60 -11.53 45.49
C PRO A 19 -1.82 -10.38 44.84
N THR A 20 -0.52 -10.30 45.12
CA THR A 20 0.38 -9.33 44.48
C THR A 20 1.18 -10.04 43.39
N LEU A 21 1.15 -9.50 42.17
CA LEU A 21 2.02 -9.97 41.09
C LEU A 21 3.48 -9.64 41.38
N THR A 22 4.38 -10.52 40.94
CA THR A 22 5.83 -10.24 40.86
C THR A 22 6.18 -9.54 39.55
N ASP A 23 7.34 -8.86 39.51
CA ASP A 23 7.89 -8.24 38.31
C ASP A 23 7.96 -9.23 37.13
N ASP A 24 8.37 -10.47 37.39
CA ASP A 24 8.45 -11.52 36.37
C ASP A 24 7.06 -11.90 35.83
N GLN A 25 6.06 -12.04 36.70
CA GLN A 25 4.68 -12.34 36.28
C GLN A 25 4.10 -11.22 35.43
N VAL A 26 4.37 -9.96 35.80
CA VAL A 26 3.97 -8.77 35.03
C VAL A 26 4.66 -8.75 33.67
N THR A 27 5.98 -8.97 33.65
CA THR A 27 6.79 -8.94 32.43
C THR A 27 6.38 -10.04 31.46
N GLU A 28 6.18 -11.27 31.93
CA GLU A 28 5.72 -12.39 31.10
C GLU A 28 4.31 -12.17 30.55
N ALA A 29 3.40 -11.62 31.35
CA ALA A 29 2.06 -11.28 30.87
C ALA A 29 2.10 -10.25 29.73
N VAL A 30 2.95 -9.21 29.86
CA VAL A 30 3.14 -8.22 28.79
C VAL A 30 3.83 -8.82 27.57
N ARG A 31 4.84 -9.68 27.74
CA ARG A 31 5.49 -10.41 26.63
C ARG A 31 4.50 -11.28 25.86
N ALA A 32 3.62 -11.99 26.55
CA ALA A 32 2.57 -12.79 25.92
C ALA A 32 1.62 -11.93 25.09
N LYS A 33 1.14 -10.80 25.65
CA LYS A 33 0.29 -9.84 24.92
C LYS A 33 0.98 -9.26 23.68
N VAL A 34 2.28 -8.93 23.79
CA VAL A 34 3.09 -8.47 22.68
C VAL A 34 3.20 -9.53 21.59
N ALA A 35 3.48 -10.79 21.95
CA ALA A 35 3.64 -11.88 20.99
C ALA A 35 2.34 -12.13 20.19
N GLU A 36 1.18 -11.88 20.78
CA GLU A 36 -0.12 -11.95 20.10
C GLU A 36 -0.39 -10.73 19.20
N ALA A 37 0.05 -9.54 19.61
CA ALA A 37 -0.28 -8.28 18.94
C ALA A 37 0.69 -7.86 17.83
N VAL A 38 1.93 -8.35 17.87
CA VAL A 38 2.99 -7.93 16.93
C VAL A 38 3.06 -8.90 15.75
N PRO A 39 2.77 -8.46 14.51
CA PRO A 39 2.75 -9.36 13.36
C PRO A 39 4.15 -9.84 12.97
N ALA A 40 4.27 -11.13 12.69
CA ALA A 40 5.52 -11.73 12.21
C ALA A 40 5.84 -11.40 10.73
N GLY A 41 4.83 -11.04 9.94
CA GLY A 41 4.97 -10.84 8.48
C GLY A 41 5.28 -9.39 8.06
N ARG A 42 4.99 -9.10 6.79
CA ARG A 42 5.03 -7.75 6.20
C ARG A 42 4.02 -6.85 6.87
N VAL A 43 4.47 -5.71 7.38
CA VAL A 43 3.62 -4.73 8.06
C VAL A 43 3.74 -3.38 7.41
N GLY A 44 2.63 -2.66 7.42
CA GLY A 44 2.52 -1.32 6.85
C GLY A 44 1.76 -0.41 7.78
N VAL A 45 1.65 0.84 7.37
CA VAL A 45 0.86 1.84 8.08
C VAL A 45 -0.01 2.62 7.12
N GLU A 46 -1.21 2.92 7.59
CA GLU A 46 -2.19 3.71 6.86
C GLU A 46 -1.83 5.20 6.90
N LEU A 47 -1.50 5.75 5.73
CA LEU A 47 -1.40 7.18 5.49
C LEU A 47 -2.79 7.71 5.17
N LEU A 48 -3.30 8.65 5.98
CA LEU A 48 -4.69 9.10 5.87
C LEU A 48 -4.85 10.21 4.82
N GLY A 49 -5.87 10.09 3.98
CA GLY A 49 -6.12 10.98 2.85
C GLY A 49 -5.82 10.31 1.51
N ARG A 50 -6.61 10.65 0.49
CA ARG A 50 -6.46 10.10 -0.87
C ARG A 50 -6.03 11.13 -1.91
N SER A 51 -5.63 12.31 -1.46
CA SER A 51 -5.03 13.40 -2.26
C SER A 51 -3.50 13.33 -2.28
N ARG A 52 -2.85 14.20 -3.06
CA ARG A 52 -1.40 14.42 -3.08
C ARG A 52 -0.75 14.48 -1.70
N TRP A 53 -1.38 15.21 -0.78
CA TRP A 53 -0.93 15.38 0.59
C TRP A 53 -1.73 14.49 1.53
N VAL A 54 -1.04 13.58 2.23
CA VAL A 54 -1.61 12.63 3.19
C VAL A 54 -1.08 12.87 4.59
N ARG A 55 -1.87 12.57 5.61
CA ARG A 55 -1.47 12.71 7.02
C ARG A 55 -0.62 11.52 7.44
N ALA A 56 0.51 11.82 8.06
CA ALA A 56 1.58 10.87 8.39
C ALA A 56 2.19 11.17 9.77
N GLY A 57 1.34 11.41 10.77
CA GLY A 57 1.76 11.88 12.10
C GLY A 57 2.71 10.96 12.87
N MET A 58 2.86 9.70 12.46
CA MET A 58 3.80 8.75 13.07
C MET A 58 5.24 8.86 12.55
N PHE A 59 5.48 9.60 11.47
CA PHE A 59 6.81 9.71 10.89
C PHE A 59 7.55 10.95 11.39
N ASP A 60 8.87 10.85 11.38
CA ASP A 60 9.76 11.98 11.53
C ASP A 60 9.94 12.71 10.18
N ALA A 61 9.57 13.99 10.15
CA ALA A 61 9.53 14.78 8.93
C ALA A 61 10.92 15.02 8.33
N GLU A 62 11.93 15.20 9.18
CA GLU A 62 13.31 15.44 8.77
C GLU A 62 13.92 14.18 8.15
N CYS A 63 13.72 13.01 8.77
CA CYS A 63 14.13 11.73 8.23
C CYS A 63 13.52 11.45 6.84
N LEU A 64 12.21 11.72 6.68
CA LEU A 64 11.53 11.53 5.40
C LEU A 64 12.14 12.40 4.28
N GLN A 65 12.46 13.66 4.58
CA GLN A 65 13.08 14.57 3.61
C GLN A 65 14.53 14.19 3.31
N GLN A 66 15.34 13.90 4.34
CA GLN A 66 16.76 13.56 4.19
C GLN A 66 16.98 12.28 3.36
N LYS A 67 16.03 11.34 3.43
CA LYS A 67 16.04 10.08 2.66
C LYS A 67 15.28 10.16 1.33
N ASP A 68 14.84 11.36 0.93
CA ASP A 68 14.05 11.61 -0.29
C ASP A 68 12.78 10.73 -0.41
N LEU A 69 12.18 10.35 0.73
CA LEU A 69 11.01 9.47 0.78
C LEU A 69 9.72 10.23 0.47
N ALA A 70 9.61 11.44 1.01
CA ALA A 70 8.46 12.29 0.81
C ALA A 70 8.82 13.76 0.99
N PHE A 71 8.15 14.62 0.23
CA PHE A 71 8.05 16.02 0.59
C PHE A 71 7.16 16.14 1.83
N SER A 72 7.55 16.95 2.81
CA SER A 72 6.73 17.22 3.97
C SER A 72 6.34 18.70 4.03
N GLU A 73 5.08 18.92 4.38
CA GLU A 73 4.53 20.23 4.71
C GLU A 73 4.44 20.27 6.23
N ASN A 74 5.22 21.16 6.86
CA ASN A 74 5.06 21.43 8.29
C ASN A 74 3.75 22.19 8.48
N PRO A 75 2.72 21.56 9.06
CA PRO A 75 1.44 22.20 9.17
C PRO A 75 1.43 23.18 10.36
N ALA A 76 0.36 23.97 10.50
CA ALA A 76 0.22 24.89 11.62
C ALA A 76 0.28 24.16 12.98
N ALA A 77 0.59 24.89 14.06
CA ALA A 77 0.69 24.31 15.40
C ALA A 77 -0.59 23.53 15.78
N GLY A 78 -0.44 22.23 16.09
CA GLY A 78 -1.55 21.34 16.45
C GLY A 78 -2.09 20.47 15.32
N GLU A 79 -1.62 20.65 14.08
CA GLU A 79 -2.01 19.81 12.95
C GLU A 79 -1.07 18.61 12.75
N ALA A 80 -1.61 17.51 12.24
CA ALA A 80 -0.82 16.31 11.93
C ALA A 80 0.05 16.54 10.69
N LEU A 81 1.31 16.09 10.74
CA LEU A 81 2.27 16.13 9.62
C LEU A 81 1.60 15.68 8.32
N ARG A 82 1.76 16.48 7.26
CA ARG A 82 1.30 16.14 5.91
C ARG A 82 2.49 15.88 5.01
N ILE A 83 2.40 14.82 4.21
CA ILE A 83 3.46 14.41 3.30
C ILE A 83 2.92 14.11 1.90
N SER A 84 3.79 14.20 0.92
CA SER A 84 3.57 13.75 -0.46
C SER A 84 4.74 12.83 -0.85
N PRO A 85 4.53 11.51 -0.96
CA PRO A 85 5.58 10.58 -1.35
C PRO A 85 6.24 10.96 -2.68
N THR A 86 7.57 10.87 -2.75
CA THR A 86 8.27 11.07 -4.02
C THR A 86 7.95 9.94 -4.98
N TYR A 87 8.06 10.19 -6.29
CA TYR A 87 7.71 9.19 -7.31
C TYR A 87 8.48 7.87 -7.13
N GLU A 88 9.78 7.95 -6.82
CA GLU A 88 10.61 6.78 -6.58
C GLU A 88 10.07 5.95 -5.40
N ASN A 89 9.70 6.64 -4.31
CA ASN A 89 9.27 6.00 -3.06
C ASN A 89 7.77 5.66 -2.99
N GLN A 90 6.97 6.05 -3.99
CA GLN A 90 5.59 5.57 -4.15
C GLN A 90 5.52 4.05 -4.26
N ARG A 91 6.59 3.39 -4.72
CA ARG A 91 6.67 1.92 -4.83
C ARG A 91 6.38 1.17 -3.54
N PHE A 92 6.59 1.79 -2.37
CA PHE A 92 6.29 1.21 -1.06
C PHE A 92 4.80 1.30 -0.69
N LEU A 93 3.98 2.01 -1.46
CA LEU A 93 2.53 2.02 -1.33
C LEU A 93 1.96 0.79 -2.04
N THR A 94 1.66 -0.28 -1.30
CA THR A 94 1.28 -1.56 -1.89
C THR A 94 -0.20 -1.92 -1.73
N ALA A 95 -0.95 -1.14 -0.95
CA ALA A 95 -2.39 -1.34 -0.76
C ALA A 95 -3.12 -0.01 -0.52
N ASP A 96 -4.45 -0.02 -0.69
CA ASP A 96 -5.34 1.09 -0.39
C ASP A 96 -6.43 0.71 0.61
N THR A 97 -6.84 1.67 1.43
CA THR A 97 -7.95 1.54 2.37
C THR A 97 -9.10 2.45 1.95
N GLU A 98 -10.18 2.48 2.72
CA GLU A 98 -11.23 3.48 2.52
C GLU A 98 -10.75 4.90 2.79
N LYS A 99 -9.81 5.08 3.75
CA LYS A 99 -9.38 6.39 4.23
C LYS A 99 -8.08 6.87 3.58
N GLY A 100 -7.31 6.01 2.93
CA GLY A 100 -5.98 6.37 2.46
C GLY A 100 -5.19 5.25 1.78
N TRP A 101 -3.87 5.31 1.96
CA TRP A 101 -2.91 4.40 1.33
C TRP A 101 -2.07 3.69 2.38
N CYS A 102 -1.66 2.47 2.10
CA CYS A 102 -0.82 1.68 2.99
C CYS A 102 0.61 1.68 2.52
N VAL A 103 1.51 2.24 3.33
CA VAL A 103 2.95 2.21 3.07
C VAL A 103 3.60 1.07 3.82
N LEU A 104 4.42 0.29 3.14
CA LEU A 104 5.18 -0.82 3.73
C LEU A 104 6.26 -0.27 4.67
N LEU A 105 6.23 -0.70 5.93
CA LEU A 105 7.20 -0.34 6.95
C LEU A 105 8.35 -1.35 7.06
N GLY A 106 8.08 -2.63 6.80
CA GLY A 106 9.08 -3.68 6.91
C GLY A 106 8.49 -5.02 7.30
N GLU A 107 9.34 -5.89 7.81
CA GLU A 107 9.00 -7.27 8.18
C GLU A 107 9.53 -7.64 9.58
N GLY A 108 8.90 -8.64 10.19
CA GLY A 108 9.34 -9.22 11.45
C GLY A 108 9.19 -8.24 12.62
N GLY A 109 7.95 -7.87 12.95
CA GLY A 109 7.71 -7.05 14.13
C GLY A 109 8.26 -7.71 15.39
N THR A 110 8.91 -6.91 16.23
CA THR A 110 9.41 -7.33 17.54
C THR A 110 9.10 -6.26 18.58
N ALA A 111 9.22 -6.59 19.87
CA ALA A 111 9.21 -5.58 20.92
C ALA A 111 10.22 -5.88 22.02
N LYS A 112 10.71 -4.80 22.64
CA LYS A 112 11.47 -4.84 23.88
C LYS A 112 10.54 -4.44 25.03
N VAL A 113 10.30 -5.38 25.94
CA VAL A 113 9.57 -5.13 27.19
C VAL A 113 10.58 -4.71 28.25
N GLY A 114 10.44 -3.49 28.77
CA GLY A 114 11.29 -2.97 29.83
C GLY A 114 10.88 -3.44 31.23
N GLY A 115 11.62 -2.99 32.25
CA GLY A 115 11.32 -3.34 33.64
C GLY A 115 10.02 -2.72 34.12
N PRO A 116 9.15 -3.48 34.81
CA PRO A 116 7.89 -2.97 35.33
C PRO A 116 8.17 -2.03 36.53
N VAL A 117 7.45 -0.91 36.60
CA VAL A 117 7.54 0.05 37.70
C VAL A 117 6.20 0.10 38.42
N LYS A 118 6.19 -0.22 39.72
CA LYS A 118 4.97 -0.15 40.53
C LYS A 118 4.56 1.30 40.77
N GLN A 119 3.34 1.65 40.41
CA GLN A 119 2.72 2.97 40.63
C GLN A 119 1.33 2.77 41.28
N GLY A 120 1.27 2.92 42.60
CA GLY A 120 0.06 2.62 43.38
C GLY A 120 -0.31 1.14 43.28
N ASP A 121 -1.56 0.87 42.86
CA ASP A 121 -2.12 -0.48 42.70
C ASP A 121 -1.85 -1.11 41.32
N ALA A 122 -1.08 -0.42 40.47
CA ALA A 122 -0.77 -0.88 39.12
C ALA A 122 0.74 -0.96 38.88
N TRP A 123 1.12 -1.74 37.89
CA TRP A 123 2.44 -1.74 37.30
C TRP A 123 2.40 -0.99 35.97
N VAL A 124 3.39 -0.15 35.71
CA VAL A 124 3.60 0.50 34.42
C VAL A 124 4.80 -0.16 33.75
N VAL A 125 4.59 -0.67 32.55
CA VAL A 125 5.60 -1.42 31.79
C VAL A 125 5.88 -0.68 30.48
N PRO A 126 7.09 -0.15 30.28
CA PRO A 126 7.46 0.45 29.01
C PRO A 126 7.69 -0.64 27.96
N VAL A 127 7.11 -0.46 26.78
CA VAL A 127 7.25 -1.34 25.62
C VAL A 127 7.74 -0.52 24.44
N THR A 128 8.82 -0.96 23.80
CA THR A 128 9.34 -0.36 22.57
C THR A 128 9.21 -1.35 21.43
N LEU A 129 8.41 -1.00 20.42
CA LEU A 129 8.20 -1.78 19.21
C LEU A 129 9.31 -1.52 18.20
N SER A 130 9.63 -2.53 17.39
CA SER A 130 10.61 -2.41 16.31
C SER A 130 10.30 -3.41 15.18
N LEU A 131 11.04 -3.29 14.07
CA LEU A 131 10.98 -4.20 12.93
C LEU A 131 12.36 -4.83 12.74
N ALA A 132 12.40 -6.14 12.49
CA ALA A 132 13.65 -6.85 12.19
C ALA A 132 14.27 -6.37 10.87
N SER A 133 13.43 -6.13 9.87
CA SER A 133 13.83 -5.68 8.52
C SER A 133 13.03 -4.45 8.11
N PRO A 134 13.37 -3.24 8.61
CA PRO A 134 12.67 -2.02 8.24
C PRO A 134 12.97 -1.60 6.80
N THR A 135 11.95 -1.15 6.08
CA THR A 135 12.12 -0.36 4.84
C THR A 135 12.66 1.04 5.18
N PRO A 136 13.06 1.85 4.18
CA PRO A 136 13.40 3.25 4.44
C PRO A 136 12.29 4.02 5.16
N TRP A 137 11.01 3.70 4.89
CA TRP A 137 9.87 4.25 5.60
C TRP A 137 9.83 3.80 7.06
N GLY A 138 9.97 2.49 7.32
CA GLY A 138 10.01 1.96 8.70
C GLY A 138 11.12 2.59 9.55
N ALA A 139 12.27 2.90 8.94
CA ALA A 139 13.38 3.58 9.60
C ALA A 139 13.10 5.04 9.98
N CYS A 140 12.04 5.66 9.43
CA CYS A 140 11.64 7.04 9.74
C CYS A 140 10.42 7.13 10.68
N LEU A 141 10.01 6.02 11.31
CA LEU A 141 9.00 6.09 12.37
C LEU A 141 9.56 6.85 13.57
N ALA A 142 8.80 7.82 14.08
CA ALA A 142 9.18 8.59 15.25
C ALA A 142 9.09 7.74 16.53
N ASP A 143 9.93 8.01 17.54
CA ASP A 143 9.95 7.25 18.79
C ASP A 143 8.58 7.17 19.49
N ARG A 144 7.80 8.25 19.41
CA ARG A 144 6.42 8.31 19.93
C ARG A 144 5.47 7.31 19.27
N ALA A 145 5.75 6.90 18.04
CA ALA A 145 4.96 5.90 17.32
C ALA A 145 5.33 4.46 17.72
N LEU A 146 6.53 4.26 18.27
CA LEU A 146 7.07 2.94 18.63
C LEU A 146 7.04 2.65 20.13
N THR A 147 6.99 3.68 20.97
CA THR A 147 7.01 3.52 22.43
C THR A 147 5.60 3.55 23.01
N ARG A 148 5.32 2.64 23.95
CA ARG A 148 4.05 2.51 24.68
C ARG A 148 4.32 2.32 26.16
N GLU A 149 3.38 2.76 26.97
CA GLU A 149 3.31 2.40 28.38
C GLU A 149 2.06 1.55 28.60
N VAL A 150 2.27 0.39 29.20
CA VAL A 150 1.21 -0.59 29.44
C VAL A 150 0.97 -0.67 30.94
N LYS A 151 -0.29 -0.58 31.33
CA LYS A 151 -0.70 -0.69 32.73
C LYS A 151 -1.12 -2.13 33.02
N VAL A 152 -0.55 -2.73 34.06
CA VAL A 152 -0.93 -4.06 34.53
C VAL A 152 -1.52 -3.97 35.93
N THR A 153 -2.73 -4.48 36.09
CA THR A 153 -3.46 -4.57 37.36
C THR A 153 -3.76 -6.04 37.67
N VAL A 154 -4.33 -6.30 38.84
CA VAL A 154 -4.72 -7.64 39.27
C VAL A 154 -6.25 -7.71 39.34
N ASP A 155 -6.86 -8.74 38.76
CA ASP A 155 -8.30 -8.98 38.93
C ASP A 155 -8.63 -9.65 40.28
N GLU A 156 -9.91 -9.89 40.52
CA GLU A 156 -10.41 -10.57 41.72
C GLU A 156 -9.90 -12.01 41.87
N ALA A 157 -9.45 -12.65 40.79
CA ALA A 157 -8.90 -14.00 40.77
C ALA A 157 -7.36 -14.03 40.95
N GLY A 158 -6.70 -12.87 41.05
CA GLY A 158 -5.25 -12.78 41.15
C GLY A 158 -4.51 -12.80 39.80
N ALA A 159 -5.22 -12.72 38.67
CA ALA A 159 -4.64 -12.75 37.34
C ALA A 159 -4.28 -11.33 36.83
N PRO A 160 -3.24 -11.21 35.97
CA PRO A 160 -2.85 -9.94 35.40
C PRO A 160 -3.89 -9.44 34.37
N VAL A 161 -4.37 -8.22 34.58
CA VAL A 161 -5.22 -7.48 33.62
C VAL A 161 -4.38 -6.37 33.00
N ILE A 162 -4.23 -6.43 31.67
CA ILE A 162 -3.35 -5.53 30.92
C ILE A 162 -4.17 -4.48 30.15
N ASP A 163 -4.07 -3.23 30.59
CA ASP A 163 -4.64 -2.05 29.96
C ASP A 163 -3.57 -1.29 29.14
N GLY A 164 -3.90 -0.95 27.89
CA GLY A 164 -2.98 -0.33 26.94
C GLY A 164 -2.73 -1.15 25.67
N ASP A 165 -2.40 -0.44 24.59
CA ASP A 165 -2.13 -0.99 23.26
C ASP A 165 -0.63 -1.28 23.07
N VAL A 166 -0.32 -2.50 22.63
CA VAL A 166 1.03 -2.98 22.31
C VAL A 166 1.21 -3.29 20.83
N SER A 167 0.24 -2.90 20.01
CA SER A 167 0.24 -3.15 18.57
C SER A 167 1.05 -2.08 17.84
N LEU A 168 1.63 -2.46 16.70
CA LEU A 168 2.14 -1.49 15.75
C LEU A 168 0.98 -0.62 15.22
N PRO A 169 1.21 0.66 14.91
CA PRO A 169 0.17 1.56 14.44
C PRO A 169 -0.16 1.28 12.95
N ILE A 170 -0.74 0.12 12.66
CA ILE A 170 -0.96 -0.39 11.29
C ILE A 170 -2.15 0.30 10.61
N GLY A 171 -3.13 0.76 11.40
CA GLY A 171 -4.40 1.29 10.86
C GLY A 171 -5.23 0.20 10.20
N ALA A 172 -5.92 0.52 9.11
CA ALA A 172 -6.71 -0.44 8.34
C ALA A 172 -5.91 -1.21 7.28
N CYS A 173 -4.57 -1.18 7.35
CA CYS A 173 -3.74 -1.85 6.36
C CYS A 173 -3.81 -3.38 6.45
N PRO A 174 -3.77 -4.09 5.31
CA PRO A 174 -3.76 -5.55 5.31
C PRO A 174 -2.49 -6.08 6.00
N VAL A 175 -2.66 -7.19 6.74
CA VAL A 175 -1.57 -7.92 7.38
C VAL A 175 -1.67 -9.39 6.91
N PRO A 176 -0.69 -9.91 6.14
CA PRO A 176 0.52 -9.22 5.69
C PRO A 176 0.25 -8.17 4.61
N MET A 177 1.11 -7.16 4.55
CA MET A 177 1.13 -6.19 3.45
C MET A 177 1.51 -6.87 2.12
N PRO A 178 0.84 -6.54 1.00
CA PRO A 178 1.20 -7.08 -0.31
C PRO A 178 2.65 -6.78 -0.71
N ALA A 179 3.21 -7.69 -1.52
CA ALA A 179 4.50 -7.54 -2.19
C ALA A 179 4.43 -6.64 -3.43
N GLY A 180 5.59 -6.31 -4.01
CA GLY A 180 5.68 -5.68 -5.33
C GLY A 180 6.31 -4.28 -5.34
N GLU A 181 6.97 -3.89 -4.26
CA GLU A 181 7.72 -2.64 -4.11
C GLU A 181 8.97 -2.55 -4.99
N ASP A 182 9.41 -3.66 -5.56
CA ASP A 182 10.55 -3.68 -6.48
C ASP A 182 10.13 -3.25 -7.87
N ARG A 183 10.67 -2.10 -8.30
CA ARG A 183 10.64 -1.67 -9.70
C ARG A 183 11.62 -2.55 -10.48
N GLY A 184 11.15 -3.76 -10.82
CA GLY A 184 11.85 -4.69 -11.70
C GLY A 184 11.87 -4.17 -13.14
N GLY A 185 12.11 -5.06 -14.10
CA GLY A 185 11.89 -4.77 -15.51
C GLY A 185 13.12 -4.84 -16.41
N SER A 186 12.91 -4.46 -17.66
CA SER A 186 13.87 -4.53 -18.76
C SER A 186 13.67 -3.35 -19.72
N ASN A 187 14.61 -3.17 -20.64
CA ASN A 187 14.37 -2.39 -21.86
C ASN A 187 13.95 -3.27 -23.05
N GLU A 188 14.01 -4.58 -22.86
CA GLU A 188 13.58 -5.56 -23.85
C GLU A 188 12.07 -5.75 -23.78
N ARG A 189 11.46 -5.66 -24.95
CA ARG A 189 10.04 -5.90 -25.13
C ARG A 189 9.75 -7.38 -25.37
N PRO A 190 8.49 -7.81 -25.14
CA PRO A 190 8.02 -9.09 -25.65
C PRO A 190 8.27 -9.17 -27.17
N ALA A 191 9.07 -10.15 -27.59
CA ALA A 191 9.43 -10.38 -28.98
C ALA A 191 8.68 -11.58 -29.60
N GLU A 192 8.24 -12.51 -28.76
CA GLU A 192 7.50 -13.71 -29.18
C GLU A 192 6.12 -13.32 -29.71
N ARG A 193 5.87 -13.64 -30.98
CA ARG A 193 4.57 -13.35 -31.60
C ARG A 193 3.51 -14.31 -31.10
N PRO A 194 2.28 -13.84 -30.87
CA PRO A 194 1.16 -14.71 -30.55
C PRO A 194 0.88 -15.66 -31.72
N PRO A 195 0.50 -16.92 -31.46
CA PRO A 195 0.17 -17.87 -32.53
C PRO A 195 -1.10 -17.47 -33.29
N LYS A 196 -2.02 -16.74 -32.64
CA LYS A 196 -3.28 -16.23 -33.21
C LYS A 196 -3.63 -14.88 -32.60
N ALA A 197 -4.40 -14.08 -33.33
CA ALA A 197 -5.00 -12.86 -32.78
C ALA A 197 -5.92 -13.19 -31.58
N PRO A 198 -6.03 -12.30 -30.58
CA PRO A 198 -6.95 -12.51 -29.47
C PRO A 198 -8.38 -12.44 -29.97
N LYS A 199 -9.21 -13.36 -29.50
CA LYS A 199 -10.65 -13.32 -29.73
C LYS A 199 -11.33 -12.35 -28.77
N GLN A 200 -12.54 -11.93 -29.13
CA GLN A 200 -13.31 -10.97 -28.35
C GLN A 200 -13.65 -11.50 -26.95
N ASP A 201 -14.02 -12.77 -26.83
CA ASP A 201 -14.28 -13.45 -25.56
C ASP A 201 -13.04 -13.55 -24.67
N GLU A 202 -11.86 -13.83 -25.25
CA GLU A 202 -10.58 -13.81 -24.53
C GLU A 202 -10.26 -12.43 -23.96
N VAL A 203 -10.47 -11.37 -24.75
CA VAL A 203 -10.29 -9.98 -24.31
C VAL A 203 -11.26 -9.64 -23.19
N ILE A 204 -12.55 -9.97 -23.34
CA ILE A 204 -13.56 -9.71 -22.31
C ILE A 204 -13.22 -10.45 -21.00
N ALA A 205 -12.78 -11.70 -21.09
CA ALA A 205 -12.37 -12.47 -19.92
C ALA A 205 -11.15 -11.84 -19.22
N LEU A 206 -10.17 -11.36 -19.99
CA LEU A 206 -9.02 -10.63 -19.45
C LEU A 206 -9.44 -9.32 -18.76
N MET A 207 -10.29 -8.51 -19.41
CA MET A 207 -10.84 -7.28 -18.83
C MET A 207 -11.59 -7.56 -17.53
N THR A 208 -12.38 -8.62 -17.50
CA THR A 208 -13.16 -9.04 -16.32
C THR A 208 -12.24 -9.42 -15.17
N ARG A 209 -11.24 -10.28 -15.42
CA ARG A 209 -10.26 -10.67 -14.39
C ARG A 209 -9.49 -9.48 -13.83
N PHE A 210 -9.09 -8.55 -14.70
CA PHE A 210 -8.41 -7.33 -14.28
C PHE A 210 -9.33 -6.46 -13.42
N ASN A 211 -10.57 -6.25 -13.85
CA ASN A 211 -11.55 -5.48 -13.10
C ASN A 211 -11.87 -6.11 -11.74
N ASP A 212 -12.06 -7.43 -11.68
CA ASP A 212 -12.32 -8.16 -10.45
C ASP A 212 -11.17 -8.02 -9.45
N ALA A 213 -9.92 -7.99 -9.93
CA ALA A 213 -8.76 -7.72 -9.10
C ALA A 213 -8.81 -6.29 -8.52
N LEU A 214 -9.21 -5.29 -9.32
CA LEU A 214 -9.40 -3.91 -8.83
C LEU A 214 -10.52 -3.81 -7.78
N VAL A 215 -11.68 -4.46 -8.01
CA VAL A 215 -12.81 -4.51 -7.05
C VAL A 215 -12.37 -5.15 -5.73
N LYS A 216 -11.59 -6.23 -5.80
CA LYS A 216 -11.03 -6.91 -4.62
C LYS A 216 -9.88 -6.15 -3.96
N LYS A 217 -9.46 -5.00 -4.53
CA LYS A 217 -8.27 -4.24 -4.13
C LYS A 217 -6.97 -5.07 -4.17
N ASP A 218 -6.94 -6.13 -4.98
CA ASP A 218 -5.76 -6.97 -5.18
C ASP A 218 -4.90 -6.36 -6.31
N ARG A 219 -4.11 -5.35 -5.94
CA ARG A 219 -3.26 -4.60 -6.86
C ARG A 219 -2.14 -5.45 -7.44
N VAL A 220 -1.72 -6.50 -6.73
CA VAL A 220 -0.70 -7.46 -7.20
C VAL A 220 -1.29 -8.34 -8.31
N ALA A 221 -2.49 -8.89 -8.11
CA ALA A 221 -3.16 -9.65 -9.15
C ALA A 221 -3.50 -8.79 -10.38
N ALA A 222 -3.93 -7.53 -10.16
CA ALA A 222 -4.17 -6.60 -11.27
C ALA A 222 -2.88 -6.28 -12.06
N LEU A 223 -1.76 -6.06 -11.35
CA LEU A 223 -0.45 -5.84 -11.99
C LEU A 223 0.02 -7.07 -12.78
N ALA A 224 -0.21 -8.29 -12.27
CA ALA A 224 0.15 -9.52 -12.97
C ALA A 224 -0.59 -9.70 -14.31
N LEU A 225 -1.79 -9.13 -14.45
CA LEU A 225 -2.58 -9.10 -15.68
C LEU A 225 -2.19 -7.96 -16.64
N THR A 226 -1.15 -7.19 -16.28
CA THR A 226 -0.75 -5.98 -16.99
C THR A 226 0.62 -6.17 -17.67
N SER A 227 0.71 -5.84 -18.97
CA SER A 227 1.98 -5.54 -19.64
C SER A 227 2.29 -4.08 -19.40
N CYS A 228 3.06 -3.78 -18.36
CA CYS A 228 3.23 -2.41 -17.90
C CYS A 228 4.46 -1.74 -18.52
N TYR A 229 4.27 -0.49 -18.96
CA TYR A 229 5.31 0.37 -19.50
C TYR A 229 5.45 1.61 -18.62
N ASN A 230 6.57 1.72 -17.92
CA ASN A 230 6.88 2.88 -17.11
C ASN A 230 7.91 3.78 -17.78
N LEU A 231 7.43 4.85 -18.42
CA LEU A 231 8.27 5.70 -19.27
C LEU A 231 9.18 6.64 -18.47
N TYR A 232 9.05 6.67 -17.13
CA TYR A 232 9.92 7.41 -16.24
C TYR A 232 11.14 6.63 -15.76
N GLU A 233 11.12 5.32 -15.90
CA GLU A 233 12.21 4.45 -15.46
C GLU A 233 13.29 4.34 -16.54
N GLU A 234 14.51 3.96 -16.12
CA GLU A 234 15.55 3.58 -17.06
C GLU A 234 15.21 2.27 -17.77
N LYS A 235 14.70 1.29 -17.01
CA LYS A 235 14.14 0.03 -17.49
C LYS A 235 12.64 0.21 -17.65
N ARG A 236 12.16 0.43 -18.87
CA ARG A 236 10.79 0.92 -19.09
C ARG A 236 9.73 -0.16 -19.22
N VAL A 237 10.11 -1.42 -19.41
CA VAL A 237 9.20 -2.55 -19.61
C VAL A 237 9.12 -3.35 -18.32
N GLY A 238 7.91 -3.57 -17.80
CA GLY A 238 7.68 -4.38 -16.60
C GLY A 238 8.14 -3.74 -15.28
N SER A 239 8.39 -2.44 -15.25
CA SER A 239 8.94 -1.70 -14.10
C SER A 239 7.90 -0.95 -13.26
N CYS A 240 6.64 -1.31 -13.41
CA CYS A 240 5.57 -0.82 -12.55
C CYS A 240 5.51 -1.64 -11.26
N THR A 241 4.94 -1.02 -10.24
CA THR A 241 4.64 -1.61 -8.94
C THR A 241 3.13 -1.56 -8.70
N PRO A 242 2.61 -2.20 -7.64
CA PRO A 242 1.20 -2.05 -7.26
C PRO A 242 0.78 -0.60 -7.05
N SER A 243 1.73 0.29 -6.70
CA SER A 243 1.45 1.71 -6.43
C SER A 243 0.84 2.44 -7.62
N GLU A 244 1.27 2.12 -8.84
CA GLU A 244 0.74 2.73 -10.06
C GLU A 244 -0.71 2.30 -10.36
N LEU A 245 -1.22 1.29 -9.67
CA LEU A 245 -2.59 0.81 -9.80
C LEU A 245 -3.50 1.28 -8.64
N LEU A 246 -2.98 1.96 -7.62
CA LEU A 246 -3.76 2.36 -6.45
C LEU A 246 -4.87 3.38 -6.78
N GLN A 247 -4.63 4.27 -7.74
CA GLN A 247 -5.63 5.23 -8.21
C GLN A 247 -6.52 4.70 -9.34
N VAL A 248 -6.24 3.50 -9.82
CA VAL A 248 -6.97 2.87 -10.91
C VAL A 248 -8.23 2.23 -10.33
N GLY A 249 -9.38 2.84 -10.63
CA GLY A 249 -10.69 2.41 -10.17
C GLY A 249 -11.26 1.29 -11.03
N ALA A 250 -12.09 0.44 -10.42
CA ALA A 250 -12.85 -0.55 -11.15
C ALA A 250 -13.91 0.11 -12.05
N HIS A 251 -14.20 -0.54 -13.18
CA HIS A 251 -15.33 -0.22 -14.03
C HIS A 251 -16.64 -0.63 -13.37
N GLY A 252 -17.67 0.19 -13.51
CA GLY A 252 -19.01 -0.04 -12.94
C GLY A 252 -19.16 0.38 -11.47
N GLU A 253 -18.08 0.70 -10.77
CA GLU A 253 -18.17 1.28 -9.44
C GLU A 253 -18.33 2.80 -9.51
N SER A 254 -19.36 3.31 -8.83
CA SER A 254 -19.57 4.74 -8.61
C SER A 254 -19.42 5.06 -7.13
N ALA A 255 -18.18 5.29 -6.67
CA ALA A 255 -17.85 6.10 -5.49
C ALA A 255 -16.36 6.01 -5.15
N GLY A 256 -15.64 7.14 -5.14
CA GLY A 256 -14.28 7.24 -4.60
C GLY A 256 -13.42 8.30 -5.28
N THR A 257 -12.14 8.35 -4.88
CA THR A 257 -11.09 9.19 -5.52
C THR A 257 -10.35 8.48 -6.64
N SER A 258 -10.66 7.20 -6.91
CA SER A 258 -10.09 6.42 -7.99
C SER A 258 -10.87 6.64 -9.28
N ILE A 259 -10.15 6.78 -10.40
CA ILE A 259 -10.75 6.97 -11.72
C ILE A 259 -10.93 5.61 -12.38
N SER A 260 -12.16 5.28 -12.80
CA SER A 260 -12.43 4.03 -13.53
C SER A 260 -11.44 3.84 -14.68
N TRP A 261 -10.82 2.67 -14.78
CA TRP A 261 -9.80 2.42 -15.79
C TRP A 261 -10.32 2.45 -17.24
N LEU A 262 -11.65 2.31 -17.41
CA LEU A 262 -12.39 2.48 -18.67
C LEU A 262 -13.32 3.69 -18.64
N GLU A 263 -12.91 4.77 -17.95
CA GLU A 263 -13.70 5.98 -17.84
C GLU A 263 -14.18 6.47 -19.22
N ASN A 264 -15.48 6.71 -19.34
CA ASN A 264 -16.11 7.31 -20.52
C ASN A 264 -15.98 6.52 -21.84
N VAL A 265 -15.57 5.25 -21.84
CA VAL A 265 -15.43 4.47 -23.10
C VAL A 265 -16.43 3.34 -23.32
N VAL A 266 -16.80 2.54 -22.32
CA VAL A 266 -17.75 1.42 -22.53
C VAL A 266 -18.81 1.37 -21.43
N GLU A 267 -20.04 0.93 -21.75
CA GLU A 267 -21.08 0.70 -20.74
C GLU A 267 -20.85 -0.65 -20.05
N GLY A 268 -20.63 -1.70 -20.84
CA GLY A 268 -20.13 -3.00 -20.38
C GLY A 268 -18.93 -3.48 -21.20
N PHE A 269 -18.25 -4.52 -20.71
CA PHE A 269 -17.10 -5.11 -21.43
C PHE A 269 -17.49 -5.75 -22.76
N SER A 270 -18.76 -6.11 -22.95
CA SER A 270 -19.29 -6.59 -24.23
C SER A 270 -19.25 -5.54 -25.35
N ASP A 271 -19.16 -4.26 -25.00
CA ASP A 271 -19.31 -3.15 -25.96
C ASP A 271 -17.99 -2.78 -26.65
N ILE A 272 -17.01 -3.68 -26.61
CA ILE A 272 -15.78 -3.52 -27.37
C ILE A 272 -16.04 -3.71 -28.86
N GLY A 273 -15.41 -2.85 -29.66
CA GLY A 273 -15.47 -2.88 -31.11
C GLY A 273 -14.41 -3.80 -31.71
N ALA A 274 -13.86 -3.37 -32.85
CA ALA A 274 -12.87 -4.17 -33.57
C ALA A 274 -11.55 -4.32 -32.78
N ILE A 275 -10.97 -5.52 -32.88
CA ILE A 275 -9.63 -5.82 -32.40
C ILE A 275 -8.68 -5.76 -33.60
N ARG A 276 -7.66 -4.90 -33.55
CA ARG A 276 -6.74 -4.66 -34.66
C ARG A 276 -5.30 -4.88 -34.24
N GLN A 277 -4.52 -5.61 -35.04
CA GLN A 277 -3.09 -5.75 -34.78
C GLN A 277 -2.38 -4.40 -34.92
N ASP A 278 -1.42 -4.13 -34.03
CA ASP A 278 -0.52 -3.00 -34.19
C ASP A 278 0.43 -3.27 -35.37
N ASN A 279 0.64 -2.26 -36.23
CA ASN A 279 1.44 -2.40 -37.44
C ASN A 279 2.96 -2.28 -37.21
N LYS A 280 3.40 -1.75 -36.07
CA LYS A 280 4.80 -1.64 -35.66
C LYS A 280 5.16 -2.64 -34.55
N ILE A 281 4.17 -3.12 -33.82
CA ILE A 281 4.32 -3.99 -32.66
C ILE A 281 3.60 -5.32 -32.92
N PRO A 282 4.29 -6.37 -33.40
CA PRO A 282 3.61 -7.59 -33.82
C PRO A 282 2.99 -8.39 -32.66
N THR A 283 3.41 -8.14 -31.42
CA THR A 283 2.90 -8.75 -30.19
C THR A 283 1.65 -8.07 -29.63
N MET A 284 1.25 -6.92 -30.18
CA MET A 284 0.20 -6.06 -29.61
C MET A 284 -1.01 -5.96 -30.52
N TYR A 285 -2.18 -5.93 -29.90
CA TYR A 285 -3.47 -5.66 -30.53
C TYR A 285 -4.17 -4.53 -29.80
N HIS A 286 -4.89 -3.69 -30.54
CA HIS A 286 -5.71 -2.61 -30.02
C HIS A 286 -7.17 -3.01 -30.02
N VAL A 287 -7.81 -2.83 -28.88
CA VAL A 287 -9.25 -3.04 -28.69
C VAL A 287 -9.93 -1.69 -28.81
N LEU A 288 -10.62 -1.47 -29.93
CA LEU A 288 -11.31 -0.21 -30.20
C LEU A 288 -12.59 -0.11 -29.39
N MET A 289 -12.88 1.10 -28.90
CA MET A 289 -14.07 1.43 -28.12
C MET A 289 -14.54 2.82 -28.49
N THR A 290 -15.85 3.07 -28.41
CA THR A 290 -16.43 4.38 -28.73
C THR A 290 -16.62 5.21 -27.49
N HIS A 291 -15.97 6.38 -27.41
CA HIS A 291 -16.15 7.30 -26.29
C HIS A 291 -17.64 7.67 -26.08
N LYS A 292 -18.18 7.47 -24.87
CA LYS A 292 -19.60 7.70 -24.53
C LYS A 292 -20.10 9.09 -24.91
N ARG A 293 -19.36 10.13 -24.51
CA ARG A 293 -19.68 11.55 -24.78
C ARG A 293 -19.30 12.03 -26.18
N THR A 294 -18.04 11.88 -26.59
CA THR A 294 -17.53 12.51 -27.83
C THR A 294 -17.75 11.66 -29.09
N LYS A 295 -18.15 10.38 -28.92
CA LYS A 295 -18.29 9.38 -29.98
C LYS A 295 -17.01 9.11 -30.79
N ARG A 296 -15.87 9.64 -30.35
CA ARG A 296 -14.56 9.38 -30.97
C ARG A 296 -14.06 7.99 -30.60
N ASP A 297 -13.30 7.39 -31.52
CA ASP A 297 -12.59 6.14 -31.25
C ASP A 297 -11.51 6.35 -30.17
N ARG A 298 -11.53 5.44 -29.22
CA ARG A 298 -10.56 5.25 -28.15
C ARG A 298 -10.06 3.81 -28.22
N SER A 299 -8.91 3.54 -27.62
CA SER A 299 -8.47 2.16 -27.46
C SER A 299 -7.70 1.92 -26.18
N MET A 300 -7.87 0.71 -25.67
CA MET A 300 -6.84 0.05 -24.88
C MET A 300 -6.07 -0.91 -25.78
N SER A 301 -4.90 -1.36 -25.33
CA SER A 301 -4.12 -2.38 -26.01
C SER A 301 -4.00 -3.63 -25.15
N VAL A 302 -3.85 -4.77 -25.80
CA VAL A 302 -3.44 -6.04 -25.19
C VAL A 302 -2.14 -6.49 -25.86
N GLU A 303 -1.25 -7.09 -25.08
CA GLU A 303 0.04 -7.57 -25.57
C GLU A 303 0.26 -9.02 -25.15
N TRP A 304 0.82 -9.82 -26.06
CA TRP A 304 1.19 -11.19 -25.81
C TRP A 304 2.53 -11.25 -25.08
N VAL A 305 2.52 -11.81 -23.87
CA VAL A 305 3.69 -11.89 -22.98
C VAL A 305 3.74 -13.27 -22.37
N GLY A 306 4.81 -14.03 -22.62
CA GLY A 306 5.06 -15.31 -21.95
C GLY A 306 3.93 -16.34 -22.09
N GLY A 307 3.26 -16.37 -23.25
CA GLY A 307 2.19 -17.34 -23.52
C GLY A 307 0.78 -16.89 -23.12
N GLU A 308 0.59 -15.63 -22.69
CA GLU A 308 -0.71 -15.10 -22.29
C GLU A 308 -0.94 -13.65 -22.77
N TRP A 309 -2.21 -13.26 -22.89
CA TRP A 309 -2.60 -11.89 -23.16
C TRP A 309 -2.63 -11.07 -21.87
N ARG A 310 -2.02 -9.89 -21.90
CA ARG A 310 -2.05 -8.92 -20.80
C ARG A 310 -2.53 -7.56 -21.27
N ILE A 311 -3.19 -6.81 -20.39
CA ILE A 311 -3.65 -5.44 -20.70
C ILE A 311 -2.44 -4.51 -20.66
N VAL A 312 -2.29 -3.64 -21.65
CA VAL A 312 -1.20 -2.67 -21.68
C VAL A 312 -1.53 -1.50 -20.74
N GLY A 313 -0.70 -1.30 -19.73
CA GLY A 313 -0.76 -0.14 -18.83
C GLY A 313 0.44 0.76 -19.07
N VAL A 314 0.24 2.07 -19.20
CA VAL A 314 1.31 3.03 -19.48
C VAL A 314 1.38 4.09 -18.38
N VAL A 315 2.53 4.18 -17.72
CA VAL A 315 2.88 5.26 -16.80
C VAL A 315 3.65 6.30 -17.60
N GLY A 316 2.90 7.24 -18.17
CA GLY A 316 3.43 8.22 -19.13
C GLY A 316 3.33 9.68 -18.66
N ALA A 317 2.63 9.94 -17.56
CA ALA A 317 2.46 11.26 -16.96
C ALA A 317 2.58 11.14 -15.43
N LYS A 318 3.37 12.00 -14.78
CA LYS A 318 3.36 12.13 -13.32
C LYS A 318 2.05 12.82 -12.94
N GLY A 319 1.28 12.19 -12.06
CA GLY A 319 0.04 12.76 -11.57
C GLY A 319 0.29 14.00 -10.71
N ALA A 320 -0.74 14.84 -10.55
CA ALA A 320 -0.73 15.84 -9.48
C ALA A 320 -0.80 15.17 -8.10
N ASP A 321 -1.36 13.96 -8.03
CA ASP A 321 -1.42 13.08 -6.86
C ASP A 321 -0.41 11.91 -7.00
N LEU A 322 -0.79 10.66 -6.67
CA LEU A 322 0.04 9.50 -6.98
C LEU A 322 0.16 9.32 -8.49
N THR A 323 1.33 8.93 -8.93
CA THR A 323 1.55 8.57 -10.34
C THR A 323 0.82 7.27 -10.62
N SER A 324 0.02 7.23 -11.70
CA SER A 324 -0.82 6.08 -12.02
C SER A 324 -0.65 5.61 -13.46
N ALA A 325 -0.87 4.32 -13.68
CA ALA A 325 -0.91 3.73 -15.01
C ALA A 325 -2.23 4.09 -15.72
N ARG A 326 -2.15 4.40 -17.02
CA ARG A 326 -3.31 4.59 -17.91
C ARG A 326 -3.44 3.40 -18.84
N PHE A 327 -4.66 2.91 -19.01
CA PHE A 327 -4.97 1.73 -19.82
C PHE A 327 -5.64 2.07 -21.16
N VAL A 328 -6.40 3.17 -21.21
CA VAL A 328 -6.93 3.73 -22.47
C VAL A 328 -5.96 4.78 -23.02
N TYR A 329 -4.89 4.30 -23.66
CA TYR A 329 -3.79 5.13 -24.15
C TYR A 329 -3.85 5.45 -25.65
N ASP A 330 -4.87 4.96 -26.37
CA ASP A 330 -5.12 5.24 -27.79
C ASP A 330 -3.94 4.88 -28.73
N LEU A 331 -3.17 3.84 -28.43
CA LEU A 331 -2.03 3.40 -29.25
C LEU A 331 -2.42 2.95 -30.67
N HIS A 332 -3.71 2.76 -30.97
CA HIS A 332 -4.17 2.58 -32.35
C HIS A 332 -3.92 3.82 -33.24
N LYS A 333 -3.76 5.01 -32.64
CA LYS A 333 -3.46 6.26 -33.35
C LYS A 333 -1.97 6.36 -33.60
N ASN A 334 -1.59 6.50 -34.87
CA ASN A 334 -0.18 6.56 -35.29
C ASN A 334 0.66 7.57 -34.51
N GLU A 335 0.16 8.80 -34.34
CA GLU A 335 0.85 9.87 -33.61
C GLU A 335 1.14 9.48 -32.15
N ARG A 336 0.13 8.99 -31.43
CA ARG A 336 0.28 8.58 -30.02
C ARG A 336 1.21 7.38 -29.88
N ARG A 337 1.11 6.40 -30.78
CA ARG A 337 2.02 5.25 -30.81
C ARG A 337 3.46 5.66 -31.07
N ASP A 338 3.68 6.60 -31.99
CA ASP A 338 5.03 7.02 -32.36
C ASP A 338 5.70 7.80 -31.22
N ILE A 339 4.96 8.67 -30.52
CA ILE A 339 5.44 9.31 -29.28
C ILE A 339 5.73 8.27 -28.21
N PHE A 340 4.84 7.31 -28.00
CA PHE A 340 5.05 6.21 -27.04
C PHE A 340 6.34 5.43 -27.33
N LEU A 341 6.56 5.02 -28.59
CA LEU A 341 7.75 4.27 -28.99
C LEU A 341 9.04 5.09 -28.84
N ARG A 342 9.01 6.39 -29.18
CA ARG A 342 10.14 7.30 -29.00
C ARG A 342 10.53 7.43 -27.52
N ARG A 343 9.55 7.67 -26.64
CA ARG A 343 9.76 7.72 -25.19
C ARG A 343 10.23 6.38 -24.63
N LEU A 344 9.67 5.28 -25.12
CA LEU A 344 10.08 3.93 -24.74
C LEU A 344 11.55 3.67 -25.10
N ASN A 345 12.00 4.19 -26.24
CA ASN A 345 13.39 4.13 -26.69
C ASN A 345 14.31 5.15 -25.98
N GLY A 346 13.80 5.89 -25.00
CA GLY A 346 14.57 6.80 -24.15
C GLY A 346 14.65 8.25 -24.65
N GLU A 347 13.94 8.58 -25.73
CA GLU A 347 13.90 9.96 -26.21
C GLU A 347 13.24 10.88 -25.17
N LYS A 348 13.88 12.01 -24.88
CA LYS A 348 13.49 12.97 -23.84
C LYS A 348 12.38 13.90 -24.32
N ILE A 349 11.20 13.33 -24.58
CA ILE A 349 10.01 14.06 -25.00
C ILE A 349 8.84 13.86 -24.03
N ASP A 350 7.93 14.83 -23.99
CA ASP A 350 6.69 14.78 -23.22
C ASP A 350 5.60 13.92 -23.90
N GLU A 351 4.39 13.90 -23.33
CA GLU A 351 3.27 13.14 -23.88
C GLU A 351 2.66 13.73 -25.17
N GLN A 352 3.06 14.95 -25.53
CA GLN A 352 2.73 15.65 -26.77
C GLN A 352 3.84 15.50 -27.82
N GLY A 353 4.98 14.90 -27.46
CA GLY A 353 6.13 14.69 -28.35
C GLY A 353 7.07 15.89 -28.44
N ILE A 354 6.94 16.85 -27.52
CA ILE A 354 7.78 18.05 -27.43
C ILE A 354 9.02 17.70 -26.60
N SER A 355 10.19 18.22 -27.01
CA SER A 355 11.44 18.03 -26.26
C SER A 355 11.33 18.55 -24.83
N THR A 356 11.90 17.80 -23.89
CA THR A 356 12.01 18.17 -22.48
C THR A 356 13.43 18.53 -22.08
N GLU A 357 14.37 18.45 -23.02
CA GLU A 357 15.73 18.94 -22.82
C GLU A 357 15.74 20.47 -22.88
N PRO A 358 16.47 21.15 -21.98
CA PRO A 358 16.60 22.59 -22.04
C PRO A 358 17.27 22.99 -23.36
N GLU A 359 16.72 23.99 -24.05
CA GLU A 359 17.37 24.58 -25.23
C GLU A 359 18.73 25.13 -24.80
N VAL A 360 19.81 24.57 -25.34
CA VAL A 360 21.13 25.15 -25.20
C VAL A 360 21.15 26.37 -26.11
N VAL A 361 20.99 27.56 -25.51
CA VAL A 361 21.24 28.82 -26.22
C VAL A 361 22.75 28.95 -26.33
N GLU A 362 23.29 28.66 -27.52
CA GLU A 362 24.69 28.94 -27.87
C GLU A 362 24.94 30.45 -28.07
#